data_AF-A0A418WP23-F1
#
_entry.id   AF-A0A418WP23-F1
#
_cell.length_a   1.000
_cell.length_b   1.000
_cell.length_c   1.000
_cell.angle_alpha   90.00
_cell.angle_beta   90.00
_cell.angle_gamma   90.00
#
_symmetry.space_group_name_H-M   'P 1'
#
loop_
_entity.id
_entity.type
_entity.pdbx_description
1 polymer ?
#
loop_
_entity_poly.entity_id
_entity_poly.type
_entity_poly.pdbx_seq_one_letter_code
_entity_poly.pdbx_strand_id
1 'polypeptide(L)'
;MSRYFSPGSGGFFDTAIHAIVPSDAVPVTDAEYDALFEAQANGAIIKPHADGHPVAVPLAEPTLDERRARAVDRVKREAARRIDLIAPVWRQMNAIREGVPLDWSAIDAIREASDVLEAMIATSSAAQLAALDVAANDNWPATAAA
;
A
#
# COMPACT_ATOMS: atom_id res chain seq x y z
N MET A 1 3.49 26.16 26.84
CA MET A 1 4.57 25.72 25.93
C MET A 1 4.37 26.44 24.62
N SER A 2 5.42 26.74 23.85
CA SER A 2 5.26 27.41 22.55
C SER A 2 5.41 26.36 21.45
N ARG A 3 4.29 26.02 20.80
CA ARG A 3 4.24 25.08 19.69
C ARG A 3 4.28 25.84 18.37
N TYR A 4 4.97 25.25 17.41
CA TYR A 4 5.14 25.78 16.07
C TYR A 4 4.93 24.67 15.05
N PHE A 5 4.60 25.06 13.81
CA PHE A 5 4.52 24.17 12.67
C PHE A 5 5.36 24.74 11.52
N SER A 6 6.23 23.93 10.93
CA SER A 6 7.05 24.34 9.79
C SER A 6 6.50 23.72 8.50
N PRO A 7 6.04 24.53 7.53
CA PRO A 7 5.56 24.06 6.23
C PRO A 7 6.60 23.30 5.42
N GLY A 8 7.86 23.77 5.43
CA GLY A 8 8.94 23.21 4.65
C GLY A 8 9.38 21.83 5.15
N SER A 9 9.27 21.58 6.46
CA SER A 9 9.51 20.25 7.05
C SER A 9 8.25 19.40 7.16
N GLY A 10 7.06 20.00 7.12
CA GLY A 10 5.78 19.33 7.34
C GLY A 10 5.60 18.84 8.78
N GLY A 11 6.27 19.46 9.76
CA GLY A 11 6.36 18.96 11.13
C GLY A 11 6.05 20.00 12.21
N PHE A 12 5.69 19.51 13.40
CA PHE A 12 5.51 20.33 14.60
C PHE A 12 6.79 20.43 15.42
N PHE A 13 7.01 21.59 16.03
CA PHE A 13 8.14 21.91 16.88
C PHE A 13 7.63 22.48 18.19
N ASP A 14 8.38 22.22 19.26
CA ASP A 14 8.11 22.72 20.60
C ASP A 14 9.42 23.28 21.14
N THR A 15 9.46 24.53 21.57
CA THR A 15 10.69 25.19 22.05
C THR A 15 11.22 24.62 23.37
N ALA A 16 10.41 23.85 24.11
CA ALA A 16 10.86 23.11 25.29
C ALA A 16 11.58 21.80 24.92
N ILE A 17 11.36 21.28 23.71
CA ILE A 17 11.90 19.98 23.24
C ILE A 17 12.97 20.19 22.17
N HIS A 18 12.77 21.14 21.27
CA HIS A 18 13.59 21.37 20.09
C HIS A 18 14.49 22.59 20.30
N ALA A 19 15.81 22.36 20.27
CA ALA A 19 16.80 23.43 20.41
C ALA A 19 16.83 24.41 19.23
N ILE A 20 16.38 23.95 18.05
CA ILE A 20 16.32 24.75 16.82
C ILE A 20 14.92 24.58 16.24
N VAL A 21 14.23 25.70 16.07
CA VAL A 21 12.94 25.80 15.36
C VAL A 21 13.23 26.39 13.97
N PRO A 22 12.72 25.78 12.88
CA PRO A 22 12.89 26.32 11.53
C PRO A 22 12.42 27.77 11.40
N SER A 23 13.06 28.54 10.53
CA SER A 23 12.70 29.96 10.31
C SER A 23 11.35 30.16 9.63
N ASP A 24 10.84 29.13 8.95
CA ASP A 24 9.51 29.12 8.33
C ASP A 24 8.41 28.64 9.30
N ALA A 25 8.75 28.36 10.55
CA ALA A 25 7.80 27.84 11.52
C ALA A 25 6.81 28.91 12.00
N VAL A 26 5.52 28.62 11.88
CA VAL A 26 4.43 29.48 12.35
C VAL A 26 3.95 29.01 13.72
N PRO A 27 3.54 29.92 14.63
CA PRO A 27 3.02 29.54 15.93
C PRO A 27 1.69 28.79 15.79
N VAL A 28 1.49 27.80 16.65
CA VAL A 28 0.26 27.01 16.75
C VAL A 28 -0.19 27.01 18.20
N THR A 29 -1.46 27.31 18.45
CA THR A 29 -2.03 27.27 19.80
C THR A 29 -2.25 25.83 20.26
N ASP A 30 -2.31 25.61 21.57
CA ASP A 30 -2.58 24.27 22.11
C ASP A 30 -3.94 23.71 21.64
N ALA A 31 -4.96 24.57 21.52
CA ALA A 31 -6.28 24.18 21.04
C ALA A 31 -6.28 23.78 19.54
N GLU A 32 -5.56 24.51 18.69
CA GLU A 32 -5.40 24.14 17.27
C GLU A 32 -4.64 22.83 17.13
N TYR A 33 -3.56 22.66 17.90
CA TYR A 33 -2.78 21.43 17.93
C TYR A 33 -3.68 20.24 18.30
N ASP A 34 -4.41 20.32 19.40
CA ASP A 34 -5.28 19.23 19.86
C ASP A 34 -6.36 18.90 18.82
N ALA A 35 -6.99 19.91 18.21
CA ALA A 35 -7.99 19.71 17.16
C ALA A 35 -7.42 19.04 15.89
N LEU A 36 -6.20 19.40 15.49
CA LEU A 36 -5.53 18.79 14.33
C LEU A 36 -5.20 17.31 14.58
N PHE A 37 -4.72 16.98 15.79
CA PHE A 37 -4.41 15.60 16.16
C PHE A 37 -5.69 14.76 16.39
N GLU A 38 -6.77 15.35 16.91
CA GLU A 38 -8.07 14.69 16.94
C GLU A 38 -8.58 14.40 15.52
N ALA A 39 -8.49 15.37 14.60
CA ALA A 39 -8.86 15.16 13.20
C ALA A 39 -8.00 14.07 12.54
N GLN A 40 -6.69 14.06 12.81
CA GLN A 40 -5.78 13.02 12.32
C GLN A 40 -6.14 11.64 12.88
N ALA A 41 -6.47 11.54 14.17
CA ALA A 41 -6.94 10.30 14.79
C ALA A 41 -8.25 9.79 14.14
N ASN A 42 -9.07 10.71 13.61
CA ASN A 42 -10.27 10.41 12.84
C ASN A 42 -10.02 10.18 11.33
N GLY A 43 -8.76 10.05 10.89
CA GLY A 43 -8.39 9.69 9.53
C GLY A 43 -8.10 10.86 8.58
N ALA A 44 -8.05 12.09 9.09
CA ALA A 44 -7.54 13.22 8.32
C ALA A 44 -6.00 13.17 8.18
N ILE A 45 -5.48 13.93 7.21
CA ILE A 45 -4.05 14.22 7.11
C ILE A 45 -3.81 15.70 7.43
N ILE A 46 -2.76 15.97 8.19
CA ILE A 46 -2.32 17.35 8.47
C ILE A 46 -1.34 17.75 7.37
N LYS A 47 -1.59 18.88 6.72
CA LYS A 47 -0.70 19.44 5.68
C LYS A 47 -0.60 20.95 5.82
N PRO A 48 0.46 21.59 5.30
CA PRO A 48 0.51 23.05 5.24
C PRO A 48 -0.61 23.60 4.35
N HIS A 49 -1.29 24.64 4.83
CA HIS A 49 -2.16 25.49 4.04
C HIS A 49 -1.33 26.55 3.28
N ALA A 50 -1.97 27.30 2.38
CA ALA A 50 -1.30 28.30 1.54
C ALA A 50 -0.67 29.46 2.35
N ASP A 51 -1.15 29.71 3.56
CA ASP A 51 -0.62 30.68 4.50
C ASP A 51 0.50 30.13 5.40
N GLY A 52 0.84 28.83 5.27
CA GLY A 52 1.83 28.14 6.09
C GLY A 52 1.27 27.56 7.40
N HIS A 53 0.01 27.79 7.75
CA HIS A 53 -0.57 27.16 8.93
C HIS A 53 -0.95 25.69 8.66
N PRO A 54 -0.86 24.81 9.67
CA PRO A 54 -1.28 23.43 9.50
C PRO A 54 -2.81 23.34 9.39
N VAL A 55 -3.29 22.57 8.42
CA VAL A 55 -4.72 22.28 8.27
C VAL A 55 -4.93 20.77 8.17
N ALA A 56 -5.92 20.26 8.89
CA ALA A 56 -6.39 18.89 8.73
C ALA A 56 -7.35 18.84 7.54
N VAL A 57 -7.05 17.97 6.57
CA VAL A 57 -7.94 17.68 5.44
C VAL A 57 -8.29 16.21 5.41
N PRO A 58 -9.51 15.83 4.99
CA PRO A 58 -9.86 14.44 4.79
C PRO A 58 -8.83 13.76 3.86
N LEU A 59 -8.42 12.54 4.20
CA LEU A 59 -7.65 11.72 3.28
C LEU A 59 -8.51 11.47 2.03
N ALA A 60 -7.97 11.78 0.85
CA ALA A 60 -8.70 11.52 -0.38
C ALA A 60 -8.92 10.01 -0.54
N GLU A 61 -10.17 9.63 -0.79
CA GLU A 61 -10.50 8.24 -1.13
C GLU A 61 -9.73 7.83 -2.39
N PRO A 62 -9.10 6.64 -2.40
CA PRO A 62 -8.44 6.15 -3.60
C PRO A 62 -9.41 6.10 -4.77
N THR A 63 -8.93 6.57 -5.92
CA THR A 63 -9.64 6.47 -7.21
C THR A 63 -9.89 5.01 -7.57
N LEU A 64 -10.83 4.75 -8.47
CA LEU A 64 -11.11 3.38 -8.92
C LEU A 64 -9.87 2.73 -9.54
N ASP A 65 -9.08 3.49 -10.30
CA ASP A 65 -7.88 2.98 -10.95
C ASP A 65 -6.78 2.66 -9.94
N GLU A 66 -6.60 3.47 -8.89
CA GLU A 66 -5.69 3.14 -7.78
C GLU A 66 -6.14 1.89 -7.03
N ARG A 67 -7.45 1.68 -6.85
CA ARG A 67 -7.98 0.46 -6.22
C ARG A 67 -7.71 -0.77 -7.08
N ARG A 68 -7.87 -0.66 -8.40
CA ARG A 68 -7.54 -1.73 -9.35
C ARG A 68 -6.05 -2.05 -9.34
N ALA A 69 -5.18 -1.04 -9.40
CA ALA A 69 -3.74 -1.21 -9.32
C ALA A 69 -3.32 -1.93 -8.03
N ARG A 70 -3.84 -1.49 -6.88
CA ARG A 70 -3.60 -2.17 -5.58
C ARG A 70 -4.10 -3.61 -5.56
N ALA A 71 -5.22 -3.92 -6.23
CA ALA A 71 -5.74 -5.27 -6.32
C ALA A 71 -4.84 -6.17 -7.19
N VAL A 72 -4.37 -5.66 -8.33
CA VAL A 72 -3.39 -6.35 -9.18
C VAL A 72 -2.10 -6.64 -8.40
N ASP A 73 -1.60 -5.68 -7.61
CA ASP A 73 -0.41 -5.91 -6.78
C ASP A 73 -0.61 -7.00 -5.72
N ARG A 74 -1.84 -7.19 -5.21
CA ARG A 74 -2.16 -8.30 -4.30
C ARG A 74 -2.15 -9.63 -5.05
N VAL A 75 -2.75 -9.68 -6.23
CA VAL A 75 -2.76 -10.89 -7.09
C VAL A 75 -1.35 -11.31 -7.45
N LYS A 76 -0.49 -10.39 -7.90
CA LYS A 76 0.90 -10.69 -8.27
C LYS A 76 1.73 -11.19 -7.10
N ARG A 77 1.55 -10.62 -5.91
CA ARG A 77 2.22 -11.09 -4.70
C ARG A 77 1.76 -12.49 -4.31
N GLU A 78 0.48 -12.78 -4.43
CA GLU A 78 -0.05 -14.12 -4.14
C GLU A 78 0.41 -15.16 -5.15
N ALA A 79 0.43 -14.82 -6.45
CA ALA A 79 0.99 -15.67 -7.50
C ALA A 79 2.47 -15.98 -7.23
N ALA A 80 3.27 -14.96 -6.92
CA ALA A 80 4.69 -15.15 -6.58
C ALA A 80 4.87 -16.06 -5.37
N ARG A 81 4.10 -15.85 -4.29
CA ARG A 81 4.10 -16.71 -3.10
C ARG A 81 3.79 -18.17 -3.44
N ARG A 82 2.78 -18.42 -4.28
CA ARG A 82 2.39 -19.77 -4.70
C ARG A 82 3.45 -20.43 -5.58
N ILE A 83 4.06 -19.68 -6.50
CA ILE A 83 5.17 -20.17 -7.34
C ILE A 83 6.38 -20.53 -6.48
N ASP A 84 6.72 -19.69 -5.49
CA ASP A 84 7.84 -19.95 -4.58
C ASP A 84 7.65 -21.22 -3.74
N LEU A 85 6.40 -21.57 -3.40
CA LEU A 85 6.09 -22.84 -2.72
C LEU A 85 6.29 -24.06 -3.61
N ILE A 86 6.08 -23.95 -4.92
CA ILE A 86 6.31 -25.04 -5.88
C ILE A 86 7.81 -25.15 -6.19
N ALA A 87 8.37 -24.04 -6.66
CA ALA A 87 9.75 -23.96 -7.07
C ALA A 87 10.23 -22.51 -6.91
N PRO A 88 11.01 -22.20 -5.86
CA PRO A 88 11.62 -20.88 -5.74
C PRO A 88 12.56 -20.60 -6.93
N VAL A 89 12.80 -19.32 -7.21
CA VAL A 89 13.54 -18.87 -8.41
C VAL A 89 14.87 -19.60 -8.62
N TRP A 90 15.65 -19.84 -7.57
CA TRP A 90 16.94 -20.56 -7.69
C TRP A 90 16.75 -22.00 -8.20
N ARG A 91 15.67 -22.68 -7.81
CA ARG A 91 15.35 -24.05 -8.27
C ARG A 91 14.96 -24.05 -9.73
N GLN A 92 14.16 -23.07 -10.15
CA GLN A 92 13.82 -22.86 -11.57
C GLN A 92 15.06 -22.59 -12.41
N MET A 93 15.97 -21.73 -11.93
CA MET A 93 17.22 -21.43 -12.62
C MET A 93 18.11 -22.67 -12.77
N ASN A 94 18.23 -23.49 -11.71
CA ASN A 94 18.99 -24.74 -11.78
C ASN A 94 18.34 -25.74 -12.74
N ALA A 95 17.01 -25.86 -12.76
CA ALA A 95 16.28 -26.68 -13.72
C ALA A 95 16.62 -26.34 -15.16
N ILE A 96 16.65 -25.05 -15.49
CA ILE A 96 17.02 -24.57 -16.82
C ILE A 96 18.50 -24.82 -17.10
N ARG A 97 19.39 -24.47 -16.15
CA ARG A 97 20.85 -24.55 -16.33
C ARG A 97 21.35 -25.98 -16.47
N GLU A 98 20.80 -26.89 -15.68
CA GLU A 98 21.26 -28.27 -15.56
C GLU A 98 20.38 -29.24 -16.35
N GLY A 99 19.30 -28.75 -16.96
CA GLY A 99 18.35 -29.57 -17.71
C GLY A 99 17.58 -30.55 -16.81
N VAL A 100 17.50 -30.28 -15.50
CA VAL A 100 16.77 -31.16 -14.58
C VAL A 100 15.26 -30.92 -14.71
N PRO A 101 14.44 -31.98 -14.72
CA PRO A 101 12.99 -31.82 -14.84
C PRO A 101 12.38 -30.98 -13.72
N LEU A 102 11.47 -30.08 -14.09
CA LEU A 102 10.61 -29.33 -13.19
C LEU A 102 9.19 -29.39 -13.73
N ASP A 103 8.20 -29.45 -12.84
CA ASP A 103 6.80 -29.33 -13.23
C ASP A 103 6.46 -27.86 -13.55
N TRP A 104 6.75 -27.46 -14.79
CA TRP A 104 6.41 -26.13 -15.30
C TRP A 104 4.89 -25.93 -15.42
N SER A 105 4.13 -27.01 -15.61
CA SER A 105 2.68 -26.92 -15.79
C SER A 105 1.97 -26.37 -14.55
N ALA A 106 2.44 -26.73 -13.35
CA ALA A 106 1.90 -26.20 -12.11
C ALA A 106 2.25 -24.71 -11.91
N ILE A 107 3.43 -24.26 -12.37
CA ILE A 107 3.80 -22.84 -12.36
C ILE A 107 2.96 -22.05 -13.36
N ASP A 108 2.77 -22.59 -14.56
CA ASP A 108 2.01 -21.93 -15.63
C ASP A 108 0.52 -21.83 -15.28
N ALA A 109 -0.05 -22.83 -14.61
CA ALA A 109 -1.42 -22.75 -14.09
C ALA A 109 -1.61 -21.61 -13.08
N ILE A 110 -0.61 -21.31 -12.24
CA ILE A 110 -0.67 -20.14 -11.33
C ILE A 110 -0.58 -18.83 -12.12
N ARG A 111 0.26 -18.76 -13.14
CA ARG A 111 0.38 -17.57 -14.00
C ARG A 111 -0.92 -17.28 -14.75
N GLU A 112 -1.52 -18.31 -15.33
CA GLU A 112 -2.80 -18.22 -16.01
C GLU A 112 -3.92 -17.76 -15.05
N ALA A 113 -3.97 -18.31 -13.83
CA ALA A 113 -4.91 -17.85 -12.80
C ALA A 113 -4.69 -16.37 -12.42
N SER A 114 -3.44 -15.92 -12.34
CA SER A 114 -3.10 -14.50 -12.13
C SER A 114 -3.65 -13.63 -13.27
N ASP A 115 -3.43 -14.02 -14.52
CA ASP A 115 -3.88 -13.29 -15.70
C ASP A 115 -5.42 -13.17 -15.73
N VAL A 116 -6.13 -14.26 -15.41
CA VAL A 116 -7.60 -14.26 -15.28
C VAL A 116 -8.06 -13.26 -14.22
N LEU A 117 -7.43 -13.26 -13.04
CA LEU A 117 -7.77 -12.33 -11.97
C LEU A 117 -7.47 -10.87 -12.32
N GLU A 118 -6.35 -10.60 -13.00
CA GLU A 118 -6.02 -9.26 -13.50
C GLU A 118 -7.07 -8.77 -14.51
N ALA A 119 -7.53 -9.63 -15.42
CA ALA A 119 -8.59 -9.32 -16.36
C ALA A 119 -9.95 -9.05 -15.65
N MET A 120 -10.28 -9.82 -14.62
CA MET A 120 -11.46 -9.57 -13.79
C MET A 120 -11.38 -8.22 -13.06
N ILE A 121 -10.21 -7.88 -12.49
CA ILE A 121 -9.99 -6.61 -11.78
C ILE A 121 -10.15 -5.41 -12.72
N ALA A 122 -9.67 -5.51 -13.97
CA ALA A 122 -9.76 -4.43 -14.94
C ALA A 122 -11.20 -3.96 -15.19
N THR A 123 -12.17 -4.88 -15.10
CA THR A 123 -13.60 -4.60 -15.32
C THR A 123 -14.41 -4.46 -14.03
N SER A 124 -13.78 -4.68 -12.86
CA SER A 124 -14.45 -4.64 -11.56
C SER A 124 -14.79 -3.23 -11.10
N SER A 125 -15.92 -3.11 -10.41
CA SER A 125 -16.36 -1.92 -9.66
C SER A 125 -15.66 -1.81 -8.30
N ALA A 126 -15.75 -0.64 -7.66
CA ALA A 126 -15.18 -0.44 -6.32
C ALA A 126 -15.72 -1.43 -5.27
N ALA A 127 -17.02 -1.76 -5.34
CA ALA A 127 -17.64 -2.71 -4.42
C ALA A 127 -17.12 -4.15 -4.63
N GLN A 128 -16.97 -4.57 -5.89
CA GLN A 128 -16.40 -5.88 -6.22
C GLN A 128 -14.94 -5.98 -5.77
N LEU A 129 -14.14 -4.93 -5.97
CA LEU A 129 -12.74 -4.88 -5.52
C LEU A 129 -12.60 -4.92 -3.98
N ALA A 130 -13.56 -4.36 -3.25
CA ALA A 130 -13.60 -4.39 -1.80
C ALA A 130 -13.97 -5.79 -1.26
N ALA A 131 -14.82 -6.53 -1.98
CA ALA A 131 -15.21 -7.90 -1.63
C ALA A 131 -14.24 -8.97 -2.12
N LEU A 132 -13.24 -8.61 -2.95
CA LEU A 132 -12.30 -9.55 -3.54
C LEU A 132 -11.33 -10.10 -2.49
N ASP A 133 -11.54 -11.36 -2.09
CA ASP A 133 -10.51 -12.16 -1.44
C ASP A 133 -9.59 -12.77 -2.51
N VAL A 134 -8.37 -12.26 -2.58
CA VAL A 134 -7.37 -12.74 -3.52
C VAL A 134 -6.85 -14.12 -3.11
N ALA A 135 -6.61 -14.37 -1.83
CA ALA A 135 -5.95 -15.60 -1.39
C ALA A 135 -6.89 -16.81 -1.48
N ALA A 136 -8.16 -16.61 -1.14
CA ALA A 136 -9.19 -17.66 -1.19
C ALA A 136 -9.92 -17.76 -2.54
N ASN A 137 -9.39 -17.13 -3.61
CA ASN A 137 -10.07 -17.11 -4.89
C ASN A 137 -10.07 -18.48 -5.58
N ASP A 138 -11.23 -18.90 -6.10
CA ASP A 138 -11.42 -20.19 -6.77
C ASP A 138 -10.67 -20.33 -8.11
N ASN A 139 -10.21 -19.23 -8.71
CA ASN A 139 -9.39 -19.29 -9.93
C ASN A 139 -8.01 -19.90 -9.69
N TRP A 140 -7.52 -19.91 -8.44
CA TRP A 140 -6.23 -20.51 -8.18
C TRP A 140 -6.29 -22.04 -8.30
N PRO A 141 -5.25 -22.68 -8.87
CA PRO A 141 -5.20 -24.13 -8.89
C PRO A 141 -5.15 -24.68 -7.45
N ALA A 142 -5.76 -25.86 -7.26
CA ALA A 142 -5.60 -26.62 -6.03
C ALA A 142 -4.10 -26.79 -5.75
N THR A 143 -3.67 -26.54 -4.52
CA THR A 143 -2.27 -26.65 -4.15
C THR A 143 -1.85 -28.10 -4.37
N ALA A 144 -0.98 -28.36 -5.34
CA ALA A 144 -0.36 -29.67 -5.46
C ALA A 144 0.42 -29.91 -4.17
N ALA A 145 -0.05 -30.84 -3.34
CA ALA A 145 0.73 -31.31 -2.21
C ALA A 145 2.06 -31.84 -2.77
N ALA A 146 3.15 -31.18 -2.38
CA ALA A 146 4.51 -31.61 -2.69
C ALA A 146 4.84 -32.94 -2.02
#